data_AF-A0A529HPW5-F1
#
_entry.id   AF-A0A529HPW5-F1
#
_cell.length_a   1.000
_cell.length_b   1.000
_cell.length_c   1.000
_cell.angle_alpha   90.00
_cell.angle_beta   90.00
_cell.angle_gamma   90.00
#
_symmetry.space_group_name_H-M   'P 1'
#
loop_
_entity.id
_entity.type
_entity.pdbx_description
1 polymer ?
#
loop_
_entity_poly.entity_id
_entity_poly.type
_entity_poly.pdbx_seq_one_letter_code
_entity_poly.pdbx_strand_id
1 'polypeptide(L)'
;MSPKFLRIAVVLGLLSAIGPFAIDMYLPALPSIGADLKAGTAAVQMSLLIFFLSMGFGQIVVGPISDIVGRKLPLYVGLALFMVGGVGSAMAPSIEWLIAFRFLQGLGASAGMAVPRAIVRDLHTGNEAAKLMSLLMLVFSVSPILAPLTGSQI
;
A
#
# COMPACT_ATOMS: atom_id res chain seq x y z
N MET A 1 -1.84 -19.63 -20.42
CA MET A 1 -0.78 -18.77 -19.81
C MET A 1 0.30 -19.69 -19.28
N SER A 2 1.59 -19.33 -19.42
CA SER A 2 2.65 -20.16 -18.83
C SER A 2 2.59 -20.11 -17.30
N PRO A 3 3.00 -21.17 -16.58
CA PRO A 3 3.01 -21.17 -15.11
C PRO A 3 3.84 -20.02 -14.51
N LYS A 4 4.92 -19.63 -15.19
CA LYS A 4 5.80 -18.52 -14.81
C LYS A 4 5.09 -17.17 -14.89
N PHE A 5 4.28 -16.95 -15.95
CA PHE A 5 3.49 -15.73 -16.11
C PHE A 5 2.48 -15.56 -14.97
N LEU A 6 1.73 -16.62 -14.67
CA LEU A 6 0.73 -16.59 -13.59
C LEU A 6 1.38 -16.29 -12.24
N ARG A 7 2.54 -16.89 -11.96
CA ARG A 7 3.30 -16.62 -10.73
C ARG A 7 3.68 -15.14 -10.60
N ILE A 8 4.16 -14.53 -11.68
CA ILE A 8 4.51 -13.09 -11.68
C ILE A 8 3.26 -12.24 -11.47
N ALA A 9 2.17 -12.54 -12.19
CA ALA A 9 0.90 -11.83 -12.06
C ALA A 9 0.37 -11.84 -10.63
N VAL A 10 0.39 -13.01 -9.97
CA VAL A 10 -0.06 -13.16 -8.57
C VAL A 10 0.83 -12.36 -7.63
N VAL A 11 2.16 -12.48 -7.73
CA VAL A 11 3.08 -11.77 -6.83
C VAL A 11 2.95 -10.25 -6.99
N LEU A 12 2.97 -9.75 -8.23
CA LEU A 12 2.85 -8.32 -8.49
C LEU A 12 1.46 -7.79 -8.12
N GLY A 13 0.41 -8.60 -8.32
CA GLY A 13 -0.95 -8.29 -7.88
C GLY A 13 -1.03 -8.12 -6.37
N LEU A 14 -0.53 -9.10 -5.60
CA LEU A 14 -0.51 -9.03 -4.13
C LEU A 14 0.30 -7.84 -3.62
N LEU A 15 1.46 -7.56 -4.21
CA LEU A 15 2.26 -6.38 -3.85
C LEU A 15 1.50 -5.07 -4.13
N SER A 16 0.77 -5.01 -5.23
CA SER A 16 -0.04 -3.83 -5.59
C SER A 16 -1.28 -3.66 -4.71
N ALA A 17 -1.77 -4.75 -4.10
CA ALA A 17 -2.94 -4.73 -3.21
C ALA A 17 -2.66 -4.07 -1.86
N ILE A 18 -1.40 -4.04 -1.41
CA ILE A 18 -1.01 -3.61 -0.06
C ILE A 18 -1.49 -2.19 0.25
N GLY A 19 -1.23 -1.23 -0.65
CA GLY A 19 -1.63 0.16 -0.47
C GLY A 19 -3.16 0.34 -0.37
N PRO A 20 -3.93 -0.10 -1.39
CA PRO A 20 -5.39 -0.05 -1.38
C PRO A 20 -6.02 -0.72 -0.17
N PHE A 21 -5.60 -1.94 0.19
CA PHE A 21 -6.13 -2.63 1.38
C PHE A 21 -5.90 -1.83 2.66
N ALA A 22 -4.71 -1.21 2.80
CA ALA A 22 -4.38 -0.39 3.97
C ALA A 22 -5.23 0.89 4.08
N ILE A 23 -5.83 1.35 2.99
CA ILE A 23 -6.74 2.50 2.96
C ILE A 23 -8.17 2.02 3.22
N ASP A 24 -8.59 1.02 2.46
CA ASP A 24 -9.98 0.58 2.40
C ASP A 24 -10.41 -0.16 3.67
N MET A 25 -9.49 -0.87 4.35
CA MET A 25 -9.75 -1.44 5.68
C MET A 25 -9.79 -0.35 6.76
N TYR A 26 -9.10 0.76 6.56
CA TYR A 26 -8.96 1.82 7.56
C TYR A 26 -10.18 2.75 7.61
N LEU A 27 -10.80 3.02 6.46
CA LEU A 27 -11.99 3.87 6.35
C LEU A 27 -13.16 3.47 7.26
N PRO A 28 -13.61 2.20 7.30
CA PRO A 28 -14.70 1.79 8.20
C PRO A 28 -14.30 1.82 9.68
N ALA A 29 -13.00 1.73 9.99
CA ALA A 29 -12.46 1.73 11.35
C ALA A 29 -12.21 3.15 11.91
N LEU A 30 -12.34 4.22 11.12
CA LEU A 30 -12.11 5.58 11.62
C LEU A 30 -12.96 5.94 12.87
N PRO A 31 -14.26 5.59 12.94
CA PRO A 31 -15.06 5.92 14.11
C PRO A 31 -14.59 5.20 15.39
N SER A 32 -14.22 3.92 15.30
CA SER A 32 -13.71 3.15 16.45
C SER A 32 -12.34 3.67 16.90
N ILE A 33 -11.44 3.95 15.96
CA ILE A 33 -10.12 4.54 16.26
C ILE A 33 -10.27 5.87 17.01
N GLY A 34 -11.20 6.72 16.60
CA GLY A 34 -11.48 7.97 17.29
C GLY A 34 -11.98 7.78 18.72
N ALA A 35 -12.85 6.78 18.94
CA ALA A 35 -13.35 6.43 20.27
C ALA A 35 -12.24 5.87 21.18
N ASP A 36 -11.46 4.92 20.67
CA ASP A 36 -10.42 4.21 21.44
C ASP A 36 -9.27 5.14 21.85
N LEU A 37 -8.83 6.01 20.93
CA LEU A 37 -7.77 6.98 21.19
C LEU A 37 -8.27 8.30 21.77
N LYS A 38 -9.58 8.42 22.04
CA LYS A 38 -10.25 9.65 22.50
C LYS A 38 -9.88 10.88 21.67
N ALA A 39 -9.80 10.68 20.35
CA ALA A 39 -9.32 11.66 19.40
C ALA A 39 -10.47 12.28 18.61
N GLY A 40 -10.36 13.58 18.29
CA GLY A 40 -11.34 14.26 17.44
C GLY A 40 -11.28 13.77 15.99
N THR A 41 -12.40 13.88 15.27
CA THR A 41 -12.53 13.46 13.87
C THR A 41 -11.45 14.06 12.97
N ALA A 42 -11.06 15.31 13.19
CA ALA A 42 -10.01 15.97 12.43
C ALA A 42 -8.64 15.29 12.58
N ALA A 43 -8.28 14.85 13.79
CA ALA A 43 -7.01 14.17 14.05
C ALA A 43 -6.99 12.77 13.44
N VAL A 44 -8.12 12.05 13.52
CA VAL A 44 -8.30 10.76 12.85
C VAL A 44 -8.22 10.90 11.33
N GLN A 45 -8.85 11.92 10.74
CA GLN A 45 -8.71 12.20 9.30
C GLN A 45 -7.27 12.58 8.91
N MET A 46 -6.56 13.30 9.77
CA MET A 46 -5.15 13.65 9.56
C MET A 46 -4.27 12.40 9.42
N SER A 47 -4.57 11.33 10.16
CA SER A 47 -3.84 10.05 10.04
C SER A 47 -4.01 9.37 8.67
N LEU A 48 -5.13 9.61 7.99
CA LEU A 48 -5.37 9.12 6.63
C LEU A 48 -4.73 10.06 5.61
N LEU A 49 -4.85 11.37 5.81
CA LEU A 49 -4.24 12.39 4.97
C LEU A 49 -2.71 12.23 4.94
N ILE A 50 -2.07 12.05 6.09
CA ILE A 50 -0.61 11.91 6.18
C ILE A 50 -0.12 10.64 5.47
N PHE A 51 -0.91 9.55 5.51
CA PHE A 51 -0.63 8.33 4.77
C PHE A 51 -0.66 8.60 3.26
N PHE A 52 -1.68 9.32 2.76
CA PHE A 52 -1.76 9.69 1.35
C PHE A 52 -0.61 10.61 0.92
N LEU A 53 -0.28 11.61 1.73
CA LEU A 53 0.83 12.53 1.44
C LEU A 53 2.15 11.78 1.37
N SER A 54 2.50 11.03 2.41
CA SER A 54 3.73 10.25 2.45
C SER A 54 3.81 9.24 1.31
N MET A 55 2.73 8.54 1.01
CA MET A 55 2.66 7.63 -0.13
C MET A 55 2.89 8.35 -1.46
N GLY A 56 2.25 9.50 -1.67
CA GLY A 56 2.42 10.32 -2.87
C GLY A 56 3.86 10.80 -3.04
N PHE A 57 4.45 11.37 -1.99
CA PHE A 57 5.86 11.78 -1.98
C PHE A 57 6.79 10.58 -2.21
N GLY A 58 6.52 9.46 -1.55
CA GLY A 58 7.29 8.23 -1.69
C GLY A 58 7.29 7.72 -3.13
N GLN A 59 6.17 7.79 -3.86
CA GLN A 59 6.11 7.32 -5.25
C GLN A 59 7.02 8.12 -6.19
N ILE A 60 7.16 9.44 -5.95
CA ILE A 60 8.07 10.31 -6.74
C ILE A 60 9.52 9.86 -6.54
N VAL A 61 9.89 9.47 -5.32
CA VAL A 61 11.26 9.11 -4.95
C VAL A 61 11.59 7.66 -5.30
N VAL A 62 10.66 6.73 -5.07
CA VAL A 62 10.89 5.29 -5.25
C VAL A 62 11.12 4.93 -6.72
N GLY A 63 10.48 5.62 -7.67
CA GLY A 63 10.68 5.40 -9.10
C GLY A 63 12.17 5.48 -9.49
N PRO A 64 12.79 6.67 -9.42
CA PRO A 64 14.20 6.88 -9.75
C PRO A 64 15.15 6.00 -8.94
N ILE A 65 14.91 5.84 -7.63
CA ILE A 65 15.73 4.95 -6.81
C ILE A 65 15.69 3.53 -7.36
N SER A 66 14.51 3.01 -7.71
CA SER A 66 14.35 1.66 -8.25
C SER A 66 14.96 1.46 -9.63
N ASP A 67 15.11 2.52 -10.43
CA ASP A 67 15.85 2.47 -11.69
C ASP A 67 17.36 2.33 -11.45
N ILE A 68 17.90 2.98 -10.40
CA ILE A 68 19.34 3.03 -10.12
C ILE A 68 19.83 1.78 -9.36
N VAL A 69 19.17 1.42 -8.26
CA VAL A 69 19.62 0.31 -7.39
C VAL A 69 18.96 -1.03 -7.73
N GLY A 70 18.14 -1.06 -8.77
CA GLY A 70 17.34 -2.20 -9.19
C GLY A 70 16.03 -2.35 -8.41
N ARG A 71 15.08 -3.10 -8.97
CA ARG A 71 13.69 -3.17 -8.50
C ARG A 71 13.50 -3.84 -7.14
N LYS A 72 14.31 -4.86 -6.81
CA LYS A 72 14.08 -5.70 -5.62
C LYS A 72 14.38 -4.96 -4.31
N LEU A 73 15.45 -4.19 -4.26
CA LEU A 73 15.89 -3.55 -3.02
C LEU A 73 14.86 -2.53 -2.50
N PRO A 74 14.32 -1.59 -3.31
CA PRO A 74 13.29 -0.66 -2.86
C PRO A 74 11.97 -1.35 -2.49
N LEU A 75 11.63 -2.46 -3.14
CA LEU A 75 10.48 -3.27 -2.73
C LEU A 75 10.66 -3.85 -1.33
N TYR A 76 11.80 -4.46 -1.02
CA TYR A 76 12.04 -5.02 0.31
C TYR A 76 12.09 -3.95 1.38
N VAL A 77 12.76 -2.82 1.11
CA VAL A 77 12.81 -1.69 2.03
C VAL A 77 11.40 -1.12 2.26
N GLY A 78 10.62 -0.91 1.20
CA GLY A 78 9.26 -0.41 1.32
C GLY A 78 8.34 -1.36 2.08
N LEU A 79 8.44 -2.67 1.83
CA LEU A 79 7.69 -3.68 2.59
C LEU A 79 8.08 -3.69 4.07
N ALA A 80 9.36 -3.59 4.39
CA ALA A 80 9.84 -3.51 5.77
C ALA A 80 9.29 -2.26 6.48
N LEU A 81 9.36 -1.09 5.83
CA LEU A 81 8.79 0.15 6.33
C LEU A 81 7.28 0.05 6.53
N PHE A 82 6.57 -0.57 5.59
CA PHE A 82 5.13 -0.79 5.70
C PHE A 82 4.78 -1.69 6.88
N MET A 83 5.52 -2.79 7.10
CA MET A 83 5.32 -3.68 8.24
C MET A 83 5.59 -2.99 9.57
N VAL A 84 6.71 -2.27 9.68
CA VAL A 84 7.04 -1.49 10.89
C VAL A 84 5.98 -0.41 11.15
N GLY A 85 5.57 0.30 10.10
CA GLY A 85 4.48 1.28 10.15
C GLY A 85 3.16 0.67 10.63
N GLY A 86 2.82 -0.53 10.13
CA GLY A 86 1.60 -1.24 10.53
C GLY A 86 1.63 -1.73 11.97
N VAL A 87 2.71 -2.37 12.40
CA VAL A 87 2.87 -2.83 13.79
C VAL A 87 2.87 -1.65 14.75
N GLY A 88 3.61 -0.58 14.45
CA GLY A 88 3.61 0.61 15.29
C GLY A 88 2.27 1.34 15.34
N SER A 89 1.50 1.32 14.24
CA SER A 89 0.12 1.84 14.23
C SER A 89 -0.82 0.99 15.10
N ALA A 90 -0.68 -0.33 15.07
CA ALA A 90 -1.49 -1.25 15.88
C ALA A 90 -1.20 -1.13 17.39
N MET A 91 0.01 -0.70 17.75
CA MET A 91 0.44 -0.50 19.15
C MET A 91 0.27 0.95 19.62
N ALA A 92 -0.51 1.78 18.91
CA ALA A 92 -0.57 3.21 19.19
C ALA A 92 -1.24 3.52 20.53
N PRO A 93 -0.56 4.22 21.46
CA PRO A 93 -1.16 4.69 22.71
C PRO A 93 -1.84 6.06 22.56
N SER A 94 -1.59 6.79 21.47
CA SER A 94 -2.17 8.11 21.17
C SER A 94 -2.34 8.34 19.68
N ILE A 95 -3.11 9.38 19.31
CA ILE A 95 -3.38 9.71 17.90
C ILE A 95 -2.14 10.22 17.17
N GLU A 96 -1.25 10.96 17.84
CA GLU A 96 -0.01 11.46 17.27
C GLU A 96 0.94 10.32 16.92
N TRP A 97 0.98 9.30 17.78
CA TRP A 97 1.72 8.06 17.51
C TRP A 97 1.17 7.37 16.27
N LEU A 98 -0.16 7.20 16.20
CA LEU A 98 -0.80 6.62 15.02
C LEU A 98 -0.47 7.40 13.75
N ILE A 99 -0.57 8.74 13.77
CA ILE A 99 -0.24 9.62 12.64
C ILE A 99 1.23 9.42 12.20
N ALA A 100 2.17 9.36 13.13
CA ALA A 100 3.60 9.17 12.81
C ALA A 100 3.87 7.81 12.16
N PHE A 101 3.28 6.73 12.68
CA PHE A 101 3.44 5.41 12.09
C PHE A 101 2.66 5.24 10.78
N ARG A 102 1.54 5.95 10.60
CA ARG A 102 0.82 6.04 9.32
C ARG A 102 1.64 6.76 8.25
N PHE A 103 2.39 7.79 8.61
CA PHE A 103 3.36 8.41 7.68
C PHE A 103 4.42 7.39 7.24
N LEU A 104 5.01 6.65 8.18
CA LEU A 104 6.00 5.61 7.86
C LEU A 104 5.41 4.50 6.99
N GLN A 105 4.18 4.07 7.31
CA GLN A 105 3.45 3.07 6.57
C GLN A 105 3.16 3.52 5.13
N GLY A 106 2.76 4.79 4.95
CA GLY A 106 2.50 5.36 3.62
C GLY A 106 3.77 5.45 2.76
N LEU A 107 4.90 5.83 3.36
CA LEU A 107 6.21 5.73 2.68
C LEU A 107 6.50 4.30 2.21
N GLY A 108 6.27 3.30 3.06
CA GLY A 108 6.44 1.90 2.70
C GLY A 108 5.50 1.43 1.58
N ALA A 109 4.23 1.84 1.65
CA ALA A 109 3.20 1.52 0.65
C ALA A 109 3.54 2.04 -0.76
N SER A 110 4.28 3.15 -0.85
CA SER A 110 4.66 3.75 -2.13
C SER A 110 5.43 2.78 -3.04
N ALA A 111 6.29 1.93 -2.48
CA ALA A 111 7.04 0.93 -3.24
C ALA A 111 6.15 -0.18 -3.79
N GLY A 112 5.17 -0.63 -3.00
CA GLY A 112 4.17 -1.61 -3.43
C GLY A 112 3.28 -1.10 -4.57
N MET A 113 3.09 0.22 -4.69
CA MET A 113 2.32 0.79 -5.80
C MET A 113 3.18 1.08 -7.03
N ALA A 114 4.38 1.65 -6.87
CA ALA A 114 5.19 2.10 -8.01
C ALA A 114 5.96 0.95 -8.68
N VAL A 115 6.62 0.11 -7.90
CA VAL A 115 7.60 -0.85 -8.43
C VAL A 115 6.96 -2.01 -9.20
N PRO A 116 5.81 -2.58 -8.83
CA PRO A 116 5.19 -3.64 -9.62
C PRO A 116 4.89 -3.24 -11.06
N ARG A 117 4.42 -2.00 -11.28
CA ARG A 117 4.18 -1.48 -12.63
C ARG A 117 5.47 -1.32 -13.43
N ALA A 118 6.54 -0.89 -12.78
CA ALA A 118 7.87 -0.82 -13.40
C ALA A 118 8.37 -2.22 -13.80
N ILE A 119 8.22 -3.22 -12.92
CA ILE A 119 8.61 -4.62 -13.21
C ILE A 119 7.82 -5.17 -14.41
N VAL A 120 6.52 -4.89 -14.51
CA VAL A 120 5.72 -5.31 -15.68
C VAL A 120 6.29 -4.72 -16.96
N ARG A 121 6.63 -3.42 -16.97
CA ARG A 121 7.23 -2.72 -18.11
C ARG A 121 8.62 -3.24 -18.47
N ASP A 122 9.42 -3.65 -17.48
CA ASP A 122 10.77 -4.16 -17.71
C ASP A 122 10.78 -5.59 -18.27
N LEU A 123 9.80 -6.42 -17.88
CA LEU A 123 9.79 -7.86 -18.20
C LEU A 123 8.93 -8.24 -19.41
N HIS A 124 7.93 -7.44 -19.76
CA HIS A 124 6.97 -7.79 -20.81
C HIS A 124 6.69 -6.58 -21.72
N THR A 125 6.34 -6.85 -22.98
CA THR A 125 5.94 -5.84 -23.97
C THR A 125 4.64 -6.23 -24.67
N GLY A 126 4.01 -5.27 -25.35
CA GLY A 126 2.79 -5.50 -26.13
C GLY A 126 1.62 -6.04 -25.29
N ASN A 127 0.94 -7.07 -25.81
CA ASN A 127 -0.29 -7.62 -25.23
C ASN A 127 -0.06 -8.24 -23.83
N GLU A 128 1.11 -8.81 -23.57
CA GLU A 128 1.41 -9.42 -22.27
C GLU A 128 1.55 -8.36 -21.16
N ALA A 129 2.21 -7.24 -21.46
CA ALA A 129 2.30 -6.10 -20.55
C ALA A 129 0.90 -5.50 -20.27
N ALA A 130 0.09 -5.33 -21.32
CA ALA A 130 -1.29 -4.84 -21.18
C ALA A 130 -2.12 -5.74 -20.25
N LYS A 131 -2.06 -7.06 -20.44
CA LYS A 131 -2.75 -8.03 -19.57
C LYS A 131 -2.30 -7.96 -18.12
N LEU A 132 -0.99 -7.88 -17.85
CA LEU A 132 -0.49 -7.75 -16.48
C LEU A 132 -0.94 -6.43 -15.85
N MET A 133 -0.84 -5.31 -16.57
CA MET A 133 -1.32 -4.02 -16.09
C MET A 133 -2.82 -4.04 -15.79
N SER A 134 -3.64 -4.65 -16.66
CA SER A 134 -5.08 -4.84 -16.40
C SER A 134 -5.33 -5.69 -15.15
N LEU A 135 -4.55 -6.76 -14.93
CA LEU A 135 -4.65 -7.56 -13.71
C LEU A 135 -4.30 -6.75 -12.45
N LEU A 136 -3.26 -5.92 -12.51
CA LEU A 136 -2.92 -5.03 -11.39
C LEU A 136 -4.04 -4.02 -11.12
N MET A 137 -4.65 -3.46 -12.16
CA MET A 137 -5.79 -2.56 -12.03
C MET A 137 -7.03 -3.27 -11.48
N LEU A 138 -7.28 -4.52 -11.87
CA LEU A 138 -8.38 -5.33 -11.32
C LEU A 138 -8.21 -5.53 -9.81
N VAL A 139 -6.99 -5.81 -9.34
CA VAL A 139 -6.72 -5.91 -7.90
C VAL A 139 -7.05 -4.61 -7.17
N PHE A 140 -6.67 -3.48 -7.75
CA PHE A 140 -7.01 -2.16 -7.20
C PHE A 140 -8.53 -1.94 -7.12
N SER A 141 -9.28 -2.34 -8.16
CA SER A 141 -10.74 -2.21 -8.19
C SER A 141 -11.47 -3.18 -7.25
N VAL A 142 -10.90 -4.35 -6.97
CA VAL A 142 -11.50 -5.35 -6.08
C VAL A 142 -11.21 -5.04 -4.60
N SER A 143 -10.12 -4.33 -4.31
CA SER A 143 -9.74 -3.95 -2.94
C SER A 143 -10.88 -3.28 -2.14
N PRO A 144 -11.56 -2.23 -2.64
CA PRO A 144 -12.63 -1.56 -1.88
C PRO A 144 -13.83 -2.46 -1.55
N ILE A 145 -14.01 -3.56 -2.30
CA ILE A 145 -15.09 -4.53 -2.05
C ILE A 145 -14.67 -5.52 -0.96
N LEU A 146 -13.44 -6.01 -1.01
CA LEU A 146 -12.94 -7.04 -0.07
C LEU A 146 -12.45 -6.47 1.26
N ALA A 147 -11.86 -5.28 1.23
CA ALA A 147 -11.20 -4.69 2.39
C ALA A 147 -12.19 -4.36 3.52
N PRO A 148 -13.37 -3.73 3.29
CA PRO A 148 -14.33 -3.49 4.37
C PRO A 148 -14.89 -4.80 4.96
N LEU A 149 -15.04 -5.86 4.17
CA LEU A 149 -15.52 -7.17 4.65
C LEU A 149 -14.55 -7.82 5.62
N THR A 150 -13.25 -7.60 5.43
CA THR A 150 -12.21 -8.12 6.32
C THR A 150 -11.96 -7.19 7.51
N GLY A 151 -11.98 -5.87 7.29
CA GLY A 151 -11.74 -4.87 8.34
C GLY A 151 -12.91 -4.66 9.29
N SER A 152 -14.16 -4.93 8.89
CA SER A 152 -15.34 -4.79 9.77
C SER A 152 -15.54 -5.95 10.75
N GLN A 153 -14.83 -7.06 10.55
CA GLN A 153 -14.90 -8.24 11.42
C GLN A 153 -13.90 -8.20 12.58
N ILE A 154 -13.03 -7.18 12.62
CA ILE A 154 -11.95 -6.98 13.60
C ILE A 154 -12.09 -5.59 14.20
#